data_AF-A0A937SM76-F1
#
_entry.id   AF-A0A937SM76-F1
#
_cell.length_a   1.000
_cell.length_b   1.000
_cell.length_c   1.000
_cell.angle_alpha   90.00
_cell.angle_beta   90.00
_cell.angle_gamma   90.00
#
_symmetry.space_group_name_H-M   'P 1'
#
loop_
_entity.id
_entity.type
_entity.pdbx_description
1 polymer ?
#
loop_
_entity_poly.entity_id
_entity_poly.type
_entity_poly.pdbx_seq_one_letter_code
_entity_poly.pdbx_strand_id
1 'polypeptide(L)' 'MAKIKRLLILGGTGEAANLAELAVDQFAGRLDVIYSLAGRVKPVRDLKASVRIGGFGGGPGLADFIKNEG' A
#
# COMPACT_ATOMS: atom_id res chain seq x y z
N MET A 1 4.72 -20.07 12.94
CA MET A 1 4.79 -19.33 11.65
C MET A 1 5.06 -17.87 11.97
N ALA A 2 6.05 -17.24 11.34
CA ALA A 2 6.27 -15.81 11.50
C ALA A 2 5.07 -15.05 10.89
N LYS A 3 4.49 -14.09 11.62
CA LYS A 3 3.38 -13.25 11.10
C LYS A 3 3.95 -12.40 9.95
N ILE A 4 3.40 -12.53 8.74
CA ILE A 4 3.68 -11.62 7.63
C ILE A 4 3.23 -10.22 8.09
N LYS A 5 4.12 -9.23 8.01
CA LYS A 5 3.77 -7.84 8.39
C LYS A 5 3.18 -7.13 7.18
N ARG A 6 2.26 -6.21 7.40
CA ARG A 6 1.67 -5.40 6.34
C ARG A 6 2.32 -4.02 6.27
N LEU A 7 2.61 -3.56 5.05
CA LEU A 7 3.13 -2.22 4.76
C LEU A 7 2.11 -1.47 3.90
N LEU A 8 1.56 -0.39 4.44
CA LEU A 8 0.70 0.53 3.70
C LEU A 8 1.54 1.71 3.19
N ILE A 9 1.56 1.91 1.86
CA ILE A 9 2.19 3.06 1.21
C ILE A 9 1.08 3.98 0.68
N LEU A 10 1.04 5.20 1.18
CA LEU A 10 0.17 6.25 0.64
C LEU A 10 0.79 6.77 -0.66
N GLY A 11 0.17 6.36 -1.77
CA GLY A 11 0.68 6.58 -3.11
C GLY A 11 0.23 7.89 -3.74
N GLY A 12 0.57 8.03 -5.02
CA GLY A 12 0.21 9.17 -5.85
C GLY A 12 1.42 9.82 -6.53
N THR A 13 2.64 9.39 -6.20
CA THR A 13 3.88 9.85 -6.82
C THR A 13 4.65 8.68 -7.43
N GLY A 14 5.59 8.98 -8.34
CA GLY A 14 6.46 7.97 -8.95
C GLY A 14 7.40 7.32 -7.93
N GLU A 15 7.85 8.09 -6.93
CA GLU A 15 8.70 7.62 -5.84
C GLU A 15 7.98 6.62 -4.96
N ALA A 16 6.72 6.89 -4.62
CA ALA A 16 5.90 5.95 -3.84
C ALA A 16 5.66 4.64 -4.59
N ALA A 17 5.45 4.73 -5.92
CA ALA A 17 5.35 3.54 -6.78
C ALA A 17 6.68 2.76 -6.81
N ASN A 18 7.82 3.43 -6.95
CA ASN A 18 9.15 2.79 -6.90
C ASN A 18 9.39 2.10 -5.55
N LEU A 19 9.03 2.77 -4.45
CA LEU A 19 9.17 2.22 -3.10
C LEU A 19 8.34 0.95 -2.91
N ALA A 20 7.11 0.91 -3.44
CA ALA A 20 6.26 -0.26 -3.37
C ALA A 20 6.88 -1.48 -4.09
N GLU A 21 7.38 -1.28 -5.31
CA GLU A 21 8.08 -2.32 -6.08
C GLU A 21 9.29 -2.87 -5.33
N LEU A 22 10.16 -1.97 -4.85
CA LEU A 22 11.36 -2.34 -4.09
C LEU A 22 11.01 -3.08 -2.80
N ALA A 23 9.96 -2.68 -2.10
CA ALA A 23 9.53 -3.35 -0.88
C ALA A 23 9.04 -4.77 -1.15
N VAL A 24 8.27 -4.99 -2.23
CA VAL A 24 7.82 -6.33 -2.64
C VAL A 24 9.03 -7.19 -2.98
N ASP A 25 9.96 -6.68 -3.78
CA ASP A 25 11.13 -7.45 -4.24
C ASP A 25 12.09 -7.79 -3.08
N GLN A 26 12.39 -6.84 -2.19
CA GLN A 26 13.35 -7.04 -1.10
C GLN A 26 12.80 -7.88 0.07
N PHE A 27 11.49 -7.82 0.29
CA PHE A 27 10.83 -8.45 1.44
C PHE A 27 9.81 -9.51 1.04
N ALA A 28 9.98 -10.11 -0.15
CA ALA A 28 9.14 -11.20 -0.63
C ALA A 28 8.93 -12.28 0.46
N GLY A 29 7.66 -12.60 0.74
CA GLY A 29 7.26 -13.57 1.77
C GLY A 29 7.35 -13.07 3.22
N ARG A 30 7.78 -11.83 3.46
CA ARG A 30 7.87 -11.19 4.79
C ARG A 30 6.96 -9.98 4.93
N LEU A 31 6.72 -9.26 3.84
CA LEU A 31 5.80 -8.13 3.78
C LEU A 31 4.65 -8.36 2.79
N ASP A 32 3.44 -8.01 3.21
CA ASP A 32 2.29 -7.75 2.34
C ASP A 32 2.22 -6.24 2.08
N VAL A 33 2.46 -5.82 0.84
CA VAL A 33 2.57 -4.40 0.48
C VAL A 33 1.27 -3.94 -0.16
N ILE A 34 0.64 -2.94 0.44
CA ILE A 34 -0.54 -2.26 -0.07
C ILE A 34 -0.15 -0.86 -0.55
N TYR A 35 -0.37 -0.58 -1.82
CA TYR A 35 -0.24 0.74 -2.42
C TYR A 35 -1.61 1.42 -2.55
N SER A 36 -1.79 2.55 -1.88
CA SER A 36 -3.10 3.20 -1.75
C SER A 36 -3.18 4.50 -2.53
N LEU A 37 -4.14 4.60 -3.45
CA LEU A 37 -4.43 5.78 -4.26
C LEU A 37 -5.75 6.44 -3.86
N ALA A 38 -5.78 7.77 -3.81
CA ALA A 38 -6.99 8.53 -3.52
C ALA A 38 -8.04 8.52 -4.65
N GLY A 39 -7.72 7.95 -5.82
CA GLY A 39 -8.61 7.90 -6.98
C GLY A 39 -8.59 9.16 -7.87
N ARG A 40 -7.74 10.15 -7.57
CA ARG A 40 -7.52 11.34 -8.43
C ARG A 40 -6.56 11.07 -9.58
N VAL A 41 -5.71 10.07 -9.42
CA VAL A 41 -4.66 9.67 -10.35
C VAL A 41 -4.69 8.17 -10.49
N LYS A 42 -4.45 7.67 -11.71
CA LYS A 42 -4.24 6.25 -11.97
C LYS A 42 -2.78 5.91 -11.67
N PRO A 43 -2.45 4.64 -11.33
CA PRO A 43 -1.06 4.19 -11.29
C PRO A 43 -0.36 4.56 -12.60
N VAL A 44 0.88 5.04 -12.51
CA VAL A 44 1.72 5.37 -13.69
C VAL A 44 2.03 4.11 -14.50
N ARG A 45 1.94 2.94 -13.87
CA ARG A 45 2.13 1.60 -14.42
C ARG A 45 1.47 0.56 -13.52
N ASP A 46 1.41 -0.67 -13.98
CA ASP A 46 1.07 -1.80 -13.13
C ASP A 46 2.15 -2.00 -12.05
N LEU A 47 1.69 -2.24 -10.82
CA LEU A 47 2.54 -2.49 -9.66
C LEU A 47 2.41 -3.95 -9.24
N LYS A 48 3.52 -4.55 -8.79
CA LYS A 48 3.57 -5.85 -8.11
C LYS A 48 2.86 -5.83 -6.77
N ALA A 49 2.80 -4.66 -6.12
CA ALA A 49 2.10 -4.48 -4.86
C ALA A 49 0.57 -4.51 -5.05
N SER A 50 -0.17 -4.90 -4.01
CA SER A 50 -1.63 -4.84 -4.00
C SER A 50 -2.09 -3.39 -4.09
N VAL A 51 -2.90 -3.04 -5.10
CA VAL A 51 -3.37 -1.66 -5.30
C VAL A 51 -4.78 -1.46 -4.75
N ARG A 52 -4.92 -0.44 -3.89
CA ARG A 52 -6.18 0.04 -3.31
C ARG A 52 -6.51 1.40 -3.92
N ILE A 53 -7.75 1.61 -4.36
CA ILE A 53 -8.22 2.90 -4.88
C ILE A 53 -9.42 3.38 -4.06
N GLY A 54 -9.35 4.61 -3.56
CA GLY A 54 -10.41 5.28 -2.79
C GLY A 54 -9.87 5.96 -1.54
N GLY A 55 -10.59 6.97 -1.06
CA GLY A 55 -10.27 7.61 0.21
C GLY A 55 -10.44 6.65 1.39
N PHE A 56 -9.88 7.00 2.55
CA PHE A 56 -10.12 6.25 3.79
C PHE A 56 -11.34 6.75 4.58
N GLY A 57 -11.95 7.87 4.22
CA GLY A 57 -12.99 8.51 5.04
C GLY A 57 -12.43 9.43 6.14
N GLY A 58 -11.26 10.05 5.90
CA GLY A 58 -10.57 10.91 6.86
C GLY A 58 -9.66 10.13 7.81
N GLY A 59 -9.15 10.82 8.84
CA GLY A 59 -8.27 10.24 9.87
C GLY A 59 -8.87 9.02 10.59
N PRO A 60 -10.15 9.05 11.02
CA PRO A 60 -10.80 7.91 11.67
C PRO A 60 -10.82 6.67 10.79
N GLY A 61 -11.24 6.80 9.52
CA GLY A 61 -11.28 5.64 8.63
C GLY A 61 -9.91 5.11 8.21
N LEU A 62 -8.86 5.95 8.23
CA LEU A 62 -7.48 5.46 8.10
C LEU A 62 -7.07 4.66 9.34
N ALA A 63 -7.40 5.14 10.54
CA ALA A 63 -7.10 4.42 11.77
C ALA A 63 -7.82 3.07 11.82
N ASP A 64 -9.09 3.02 11.39
CA ASP A 64 -9.86 1.79 11.33
C ASP A 64 -9.31 0.82 10.29
N PHE A 65 -8.88 1.33 9.12
CA PHE A 65 -8.17 0.51 8.14
C PHE A 65 -6.91 -0.11 8.72
N ILE A 66 -6.06 0.69 9.39
CA ILE A 66 -4.81 0.19 9.98
C ILE A 66 -5.09 -0.86 11.07
N LYS A 67 -6.14 -0.68 11.89
CA LYS A 67 -6.52 -1.66 12.92
C LYS A 67 -7.02 -2.98 12.33
N ASN A 68 -7.80 -2.91 11.26
CA ASN A 68 -8.39 -4.09 10.63
C ASN A 68 -7.38 -4.86 9.77
N GLU A 69 -6.41 -4.15 9.18
CA GLU A 69 -5.45 -4.72 8.25
C GLU A 69 -4.05 -4.96 8.85
N GLY A 70 -3.72 -4.49 10.07
CA GLY A 70 -2.39 -4.66 10.71
C GLY A 70 -2.20 -5.93 11.55
#